data_AF-A0A848UFV4-F1
#
_entry.id   AF-A0A848UFV4-F1
#
_cell.length_a   1.000
_cell.length_b   1.000
_cell.length_c   1.000
_cell.angle_alpha   90.00
_cell.angle_beta   90.00
_cell.angle_gamma   90.00
#
_symmetry.space_group_name_H-M   'P 1'
#
loop_
_entity.id
_entity.type
_entity.pdbx_description
1 polymer ?
#
loop_
_entity_poly.entity_id
_entity_poly.type
_entity_poly.pdbx_seq_one_letter_code
_entity_poly.pdbx_strand_id
1 'polypeptide(L)'
;IDRGVRRLVGAVLAPHYSAYSIGQYLGRARAAAEPHGVDVAGLESWATEPAFLDFIASDLRRRLDAAPPATRVLFTAHSLPERIVATGDPYIDELRSTAEAVAERLDLVEGESWQIAWQSAGRTPEPWLGPDILEVIDELGDDPDVDGVIVSSVGFVADHLEVLYDLDIEAAGRAEQVGLAFDRTASVNDAPGVMAALAHRIHVAAAG
;
A
#
# COMPACT_ATOMS: atom_id res chain seq x y z
N ILE A 1 -11.00 -15.31 -25.94
CA ILE A 1 -12.11 -15.71 -26.84
C ILE A 1 -11.79 -17.03 -27.54
N ASP A 2 -10.61 -17.13 -28.14
CA ASP A 2 -10.14 -18.34 -28.85
C ASP A 2 -10.12 -19.61 -27.98
N ARG A 3 -10.07 -19.46 -26.65
CA ARG A 3 -10.16 -20.56 -25.68
C ARG A 3 -11.57 -20.82 -25.11
N GLY A 4 -12.62 -20.20 -25.67
CA GLY A 4 -14.01 -20.39 -25.24
C GLY A 4 -14.40 -19.76 -23.90
N VAL A 5 -13.52 -18.95 -23.29
CA VAL A 5 -13.78 -18.26 -22.02
C VAL A 5 -14.96 -17.30 -22.16
N ARG A 6 -15.92 -17.39 -21.22
CA ARG A 6 -17.13 -16.55 -21.15
C ARG A 6 -17.17 -15.60 -19.97
N ARG A 7 -16.28 -15.80 -18.98
CA ARG A 7 -16.18 -14.99 -17.78
C ARG A 7 -14.72 -14.84 -17.37
N LEU A 8 -14.36 -13.63 -16.94
CA LEU A 8 -13.07 -13.27 -16.38
C LEU A 8 -13.27 -12.72 -14.97
N VAL A 9 -12.30 -12.99 -14.10
CA VAL A 9 -12.21 -12.35 -12.78
C VAL A 9 -10.89 -11.58 -12.77
N GLY A 10 -10.98 -10.25 -12.72
CA GLY A 10 -9.83 -9.37 -12.60
C GLY A 10 -9.39 -9.26 -11.14
N ALA A 11 -8.11 -9.49 -10.89
CA ALA A 11 -7.46 -9.17 -9.63
C ALA A 11 -6.30 -8.23 -9.91
N VAL A 12 -6.40 -7.00 -9.43
CA VAL A 12 -5.32 -6.02 -9.55
C VAL A 12 -4.37 -6.23 -8.38
N LEU A 13 -3.07 -6.29 -8.68
CA LEU A 13 -2.00 -6.46 -7.68
C LEU A 13 -1.68 -5.12 -6.99
N ALA A 14 -2.73 -4.49 -6.47
CA ALA A 14 -2.72 -3.36 -5.56
C ALA A 14 -3.92 -3.57 -4.60
N PRO A 15 -3.73 -3.45 -3.27
CA PRO A 15 -4.77 -3.82 -2.31
C PRO A 15 -5.88 -2.79 -2.17
N HIS A 16 -5.58 -1.51 -2.40
CA HIS A 16 -6.49 -0.39 -2.18
C HIS A 16 -7.18 0.06 -3.48
N TYR A 17 -8.51 0.15 -3.45
CA TYR A 17 -9.28 0.68 -4.56
C TYR A 17 -9.05 2.18 -4.74
N SER A 18 -8.85 2.57 -5.99
CA SER A 18 -9.11 3.92 -6.49
C SER A 18 -9.72 3.84 -7.88
N ALA A 19 -10.55 4.82 -8.24
CA ALA A 19 -11.00 5.01 -9.60
C ALA A 19 -9.82 5.29 -10.57
N TYR A 20 -8.66 5.72 -10.07
CA TYR A 20 -7.44 5.97 -10.83
C TYR A 20 -6.52 4.75 -10.96
N SER A 21 -6.75 3.69 -10.18
CA SER A 21 -5.98 2.45 -10.22
C SER A 21 -6.89 1.27 -10.62
N ILE A 22 -7.38 0.51 -9.64
CA ILE A 22 -8.19 -0.70 -9.83
C ILE A 22 -9.39 -0.43 -10.73
N GLY A 23 -10.07 0.72 -10.53
CA GLY A 23 -11.20 1.13 -11.37
C GLY A 23 -10.83 1.27 -12.85
N GLN A 24 -9.68 1.86 -13.19
CA GLN A 24 -9.24 1.98 -14.58
C GLN A 24 -8.87 0.62 -15.19
N TYR A 25 -8.16 -0.23 -14.44
CA TYR A 25 -7.78 -1.56 -14.93
C TYR A 25 -9.00 -2.42 -15.22
N LEU A 26 -9.94 -2.50 -14.27
CA LEU A 26 -11.18 -3.26 -14.44
C LEU A 26 -12.07 -2.64 -15.52
N GLY A 27 -12.15 -1.31 -15.61
CA GLY A 27 -12.91 -0.60 -16.65
C GLY A 27 -12.38 -0.91 -18.05
N ARG A 28 -11.06 -0.88 -18.26
CA ARG A 28 -10.44 -1.24 -19.54
C ARG A 28 -10.66 -2.72 -19.88
N ALA A 29 -10.55 -3.61 -18.90
CA ALA A 29 -10.82 -5.04 -19.10
C ALA A 29 -12.28 -5.29 -19.52
N ARG A 30 -13.24 -4.65 -18.84
CA ARG A 30 -14.67 -4.70 -19.17
C ARG A 30 -14.93 -4.17 -20.59
N ALA A 31 -14.40 -3.00 -20.93
CA ALA A 31 -14.58 -2.40 -22.26
C ALA A 31 -13.97 -3.27 -23.39
N ALA A 32 -12.82 -3.90 -23.15
CA ALA A 32 -12.21 -4.81 -24.12
C ALA A 32 -13.00 -6.13 -24.26
N ALA A 33 -13.69 -6.58 -23.21
CA ALA A 33 -14.45 -7.83 -23.19
C ALA A 33 -15.88 -7.70 -23.76
N GLU A 34 -16.49 -6.52 -23.65
CA GLU A 34 -17.87 -6.23 -24.06
C GLU A 34 -18.19 -6.64 -25.50
N PRO A 35 -17.39 -6.27 -26.55
CA PRO A 35 -17.69 -6.64 -27.94
C PRO A 35 -17.72 -8.15 -28.20
N HIS A 36 -17.20 -8.94 -27.25
CA HIS A 36 -17.09 -10.38 -27.35
C HIS A 36 -18.10 -11.13 -26.46
N GLY A 37 -18.96 -10.41 -25.74
CA GLY A 37 -19.93 -10.99 -24.81
C GLY A 37 -19.26 -11.80 -23.70
N VAL A 38 -18.09 -11.35 -23.24
CA VAL A 38 -17.36 -11.94 -22.11
C VAL A 38 -17.62 -11.11 -20.86
N ASP A 39 -18.14 -11.75 -19.80
CA ASP A 39 -18.36 -11.10 -18.52
C ASP A 39 -17.04 -10.85 -17.77
N VAL A 40 -16.94 -9.73 -17.05
CA VAL A 40 -15.74 -9.37 -16.27
C VAL A 40 -16.15 -8.91 -14.87
N ALA A 41 -15.97 -9.80 -13.91
CA ALA A 41 -15.98 -9.47 -12.49
C ALA A 41 -14.60 -8.94 -12.06
N GLY A 42 -14.55 -8.23 -10.93
CA GLY A 42 -13.29 -7.73 -10.37
C GLY A 42 -13.27 -7.84 -8.86
N LEU A 43 -12.11 -8.17 -8.30
CA LEU A 43 -11.83 -7.91 -6.90
C LEU A 43 -11.54 -6.42 -6.77
N GLU A 44 -12.53 -5.68 -6.24
CA GLU A 44 -12.44 -4.23 -6.16
C GLU A 44 -11.52 -3.78 -5.02
N SER A 45 -11.43 -4.53 -3.91
CA SER A 45 -10.47 -4.25 -2.85
C SER A 45 -10.06 -5.52 -2.11
N TRP A 46 -8.82 -5.53 -1.63
CA TRP A 46 -8.28 -6.53 -0.71
C TRP A 46 -7.38 -5.92 0.37
N ALA A 47 -7.58 -4.62 0.65
CA ALA A 47 -6.91 -3.84 1.69
C ALA A 47 -6.84 -4.56 3.05
N THR A 48 -7.95 -5.17 3.47
CA THR A 48 -8.06 -5.84 4.76
C THR A 48 -8.07 -7.37 4.68
N GLU A 49 -7.49 -7.94 3.62
CA GLU A 49 -7.33 -9.40 3.50
C GLU A 49 -6.48 -9.92 4.69
N PRO A 50 -6.99 -10.85 5.53
CA PRO A 50 -6.28 -11.28 6.74
C PRO A 50 -4.86 -11.77 6.49
N ALA A 51 -4.64 -12.56 5.44
CA ALA A 51 -3.30 -13.06 5.10
C ALA A 51 -2.31 -11.95 4.73
N PHE A 52 -2.80 -10.85 4.13
CA PHE A 52 -1.99 -9.68 3.81
C PHE A 52 -1.63 -8.88 5.07
N LEU A 53 -2.61 -8.62 5.94
CA LEU A 53 -2.40 -7.92 7.20
C LEU A 53 -1.44 -8.68 8.13
N ASP A 54 -1.60 -10.00 8.21
CA ASP A 54 -0.75 -10.86 9.05
C ASP A 54 0.68 -10.95 8.52
N PHE A 55 0.86 -10.94 7.19
CA PHE A 55 2.18 -10.86 6.56
C PHE A 55 2.89 -9.57 6.96
N ILE A 56 2.22 -8.41 6.81
CA ILE A 56 2.79 -7.11 7.16
C ILE A 56 3.11 -7.04 8.66
N ALA A 57 2.14 -7.39 9.52
CA ALA A 57 2.31 -7.32 10.96
C ALA A 57 3.45 -8.23 11.47
N SER A 58 3.60 -9.43 10.88
CA SER A 58 4.69 -10.33 11.26
C SER A 58 6.06 -9.77 10.89
N ASP A 59 6.21 -9.18 9.71
CA ASP A 59 7.48 -8.59 9.29
C ASP A 59 7.81 -7.31 10.06
N LEU A 60 6.81 -6.44 10.22
CA LEU A 60 6.94 -5.18 10.96
C LEU A 60 7.35 -5.42 12.41
N ARG A 61 6.73 -6.39 13.11
CA ARG A 61 7.13 -6.77 14.47
C ARG A 61 8.59 -7.19 14.57
N ARG A 62 9.04 -8.05 13.66
CA ARG A 62 10.43 -8.52 13.64
C ARG A 62 11.43 -7.36 13.46
N ARG A 63 11.04 -6.34 12.70
CA ARG A 63 11.86 -5.14 12.47
C ARG A 63 11.83 -4.21 13.66
N LEU A 64 10.66 -3.97 14.26
CA LEU A 64 10.52 -3.22 15.51
C LEU A 64 11.35 -3.84 16.65
N ASP A 65 11.34 -5.17 16.78
CA ASP A 65 12.15 -5.90 17.78
C ASP A 65 13.67 -5.67 17.62
N ALA A 66 14.12 -5.32 16.42
CA ALA A 66 15.53 -5.06 16.09
C ALA A 66 15.87 -3.56 16.00
N ALA A 67 14.86 -2.70 16.01
CA ALA A 67 15.00 -1.26 15.83
C ALA A 67 15.28 -0.55 17.17
N PRO A 68 15.75 0.69 17.13
CA PRO A 68 15.85 1.54 18.31
C PRO A 68 14.49 1.71 19.03
N PRO A 69 14.45 1.87 20.36
CA PRO A 69 13.21 1.86 21.13
C PRO A 69 12.18 2.93 20.75
N ALA A 70 12.61 4.09 20.26
CA ALA A 70 11.74 5.22 19.91
C ALA A 70 11.48 5.32 18.39
N THR A 71 11.38 4.17 17.73
CA THR A 71 11.15 4.08 16.29
C THR A 71 9.69 4.38 15.94
N ARG A 72 9.46 5.22 14.93
CA ARG A 72 8.14 5.53 14.36
C ARG A 72 7.87 4.68 13.11
N VAL A 73 6.62 4.25 12.93
CA VAL A 73 6.19 3.50 11.73
C VAL A 73 5.46 4.42 10.77
N LEU A 74 5.88 4.43 9.50
CA LEU A 74 5.17 5.13 8.43
C LEU A 74 4.46 4.12 7.54
N PHE A 75 3.13 4.10 7.55
CA PHE A 75 2.36 3.34 6.56
C PHE A 75 2.23 4.17 5.29
N THR A 76 2.69 3.63 4.16
CA THR A 76 2.77 4.40 2.91
C THR A 76 2.10 3.73 1.73
N ALA A 77 1.67 4.56 0.79
CA ALA A 77 1.20 4.18 -0.53
C ALA A 77 1.58 5.26 -1.55
N HIS A 78 1.45 4.93 -2.84
CA HIS A 78 1.60 5.92 -3.90
C HIS A 78 0.59 7.06 -3.69
N SER A 79 1.06 8.29 -3.71
CA SER A 79 0.21 9.48 -3.65
C SER A 79 -0.68 9.56 -4.90
N LEU A 80 -1.85 10.19 -4.80
CA LEU A 80 -2.71 10.47 -5.95
C LEU A 80 -3.03 11.97 -5.97
N PRO A 81 -3.48 12.53 -7.12
CA PRO A 81 -3.96 13.90 -7.14
C PRO A 81 -5.07 14.13 -6.11
N GLU A 82 -4.99 15.18 -5.30
CA GLU A 82 -5.92 15.41 -4.17
C GLU A 82 -7.40 15.48 -4.59
N ARG A 83 -7.66 15.82 -5.86
CA ARG A 83 -9.02 15.89 -6.42
C ARG A 83 -9.82 14.58 -6.30
N ILE A 84 -9.18 13.43 -6.05
CA ILE A 84 -9.90 12.18 -5.80
C ILE A 84 -10.82 12.29 -4.55
N VAL A 85 -10.46 13.14 -3.58
CA VAL A 85 -11.26 13.40 -2.38
C VAL A 85 -12.62 13.98 -2.74
N ALA A 86 -12.65 14.95 -3.65
CA ALA A 86 -13.89 15.58 -4.10
C ALA A 86 -14.83 14.61 -4.84
N THR A 87 -14.29 13.50 -5.37
CA THR A 87 -15.08 12.44 -6.01
C THR A 87 -15.55 11.35 -5.05
N GLY A 88 -15.18 11.42 -3.77
CA GLY A 88 -15.49 10.37 -2.79
C GLY A 88 -14.75 9.06 -3.07
N ASP A 89 -13.54 9.14 -3.60
CA ASP A 89 -12.70 7.97 -3.85
C ASP A 89 -12.25 7.34 -2.52
N PRO A 90 -12.42 6.02 -2.31
CA PRO A 90 -12.18 5.39 -1.01
C PRO A 90 -10.70 5.13 -0.71
N TYR A 91 -9.77 5.48 -1.60
CA TYR A 91 -8.36 5.13 -1.50
C TYR A 91 -7.70 5.49 -0.16
N ILE A 92 -8.03 6.68 0.38
CA ILE A 92 -7.50 7.15 1.66
C ILE A 92 -8.04 6.30 2.81
N ASP A 93 -9.34 6.01 2.79
CA ASP A 93 -10.01 5.21 3.82
C ASP A 93 -9.54 3.75 3.78
N GLU A 94 -9.26 3.21 2.59
CA GLU A 94 -8.71 1.85 2.45
C GLU A 94 -7.27 1.73 2.92
N LEU A 95 -6.42 2.73 2.63
CA LEU A 95 -5.06 2.79 3.18
C LEU A 95 -5.11 2.88 4.70
N ARG A 96 -5.97 3.77 5.24
CA ARG A 96 -6.18 3.93 6.68
C ARG A 96 -6.67 2.63 7.32
N SER A 97 -7.63 1.95 6.72
CA SER A 97 -8.14 0.66 7.21
C SER A 97 -7.03 -0.40 7.30
N THR A 98 -6.11 -0.42 6.33
CA THR A 98 -4.96 -1.32 6.34
C THR A 98 -3.99 -0.95 7.46
N ALA A 99 -3.65 0.34 7.59
CA ALA A 99 -2.74 0.84 8.61
C ALA A 99 -3.28 0.57 10.02
N GLU A 100 -4.54 0.91 10.29
CA GLU A 100 -5.22 0.67 11.57
C GLU A 100 -5.25 -0.82 11.92
N ALA A 101 -5.59 -1.69 10.95
CA ALA A 101 -5.66 -3.12 11.19
C ALA A 101 -4.28 -3.76 11.46
N VAL A 102 -3.21 -3.25 10.84
CA VAL A 102 -1.84 -3.69 11.16
C VAL A 102 -1.39 -3.12 12.51
N ALA A 103 -1.66 -1.84 12.78
CA ALA A 103 -1.33 -1.18 14.04
C ALA A 103 -1.98 -1.86 15.24
N GLU A 104 -3.26 -2.23 15.15
CA GLU A 104 -4.00 -2.94 16.20
C GLU A 104 -3.37 -4.30 16.52
N ARG A 105 -2.83 -5.03 15.52
CA ARG A 105 -2.14 -6.31 15.74
C ARG A 105 -0.84 -6.18 16.52
N LEU A 106 -0.29 -4.97 16.59
CA LEU A 106 1.02 -4.66 17.17
C LEU A 106 0.93 -3.67 18.34
N ASP A 107 -0.28 -3.36 18.80
CA ASP A 107 -0.55 -2.38 19.86
C ASP A 107 0.08 -0.99 19.58
N LEU A 108 0.13 -0.58 18.32
CA LEU A 108 0.65 0.73 17.90
C LEU A 108 -0.43 1.82 18.00
N VAL A 109 -0.07 2.97 18.56
CA VAL A 109 -0.91 4.17 18.73
C VAL A 109 -0.63 5.20 17.63
N GLU A 110 -1.67 5.71 16.97
CA GLU A 110 -1.56 6.73 15.91
C GLU A 110 -1.03 8.05 16.48
N GLY A 111 -0.09 8.68 15.79
CA GLY A 111 0.59 9.91 16.21
C GLY A 111 1.68 9.71 17.27
N GLU A 112 1.67 8.60 17.99
CA GLU A 112 2.73 8.26 18.97
C GLU A 112 3.73 7.24 18.41
N SER A 113 3.27 6.22 17.69
CA SER A 113 4.14 5.14 17.20
C SER A 113 3.96 4.85 15.72
N TRP A 114 2.88 5.34 15.11
CA TRP A 114 2.68 5.26 13.67
C TRP A 114 1.90 6.45 13.11
N GLN A 115 2.09 6.71 11.81
CA GLN A 115 1.24 7.62 11.02
C GLN A 115 1.23 7.21 9.54
N ILE A 116 0.35 7.83 8.75
CA ILE A 116 0.32 7.67 7.29
C ILE A 116 1.22 8.73 6.65
N ALA A 117 1.97 8.34 5.63
CA ALA A 117 2.64 9.24 4.72
C ALA A 117 2.45 8.76 3.27
N TRP A 118 2.60 9.67 2.31
CA TRP A 118 2.47 9.35 0.90
C TRP A 118 3.83 9.42 0.23
N GLN A 119 4.02 8.63 -0.83
CA GLN A 119 5.26 8.61 -1.59
C GLN A 119 4.97 8.70 -3.09
N SER A 120 6.00 8.98 -3.89
CA SER A 120 5.92 8.94 -5.35
C SER A 120 4.93 9.95 -5.96
N ALA A 121 4.74 11.11 -5.32
CA ALA A 121 3.91 12.17 -5.89
C ALA A 121 4.42 12.61 -7.28
N GLY A 122 3.51 12.69 -8.25
CA GLY A 122 3.88 13.04 -9.62
C GLY A 122 4.33 14.49 -9.76
N ARG A 123 5.27 14.72 -10.68
CA ARG A 123 5.83 16.05 -10.98
C ARG A 123 4.87 16.89 -11.83
N THR A 124 3.74 17.27 -11.25
CA THR A 124 2.69 18.07 -11.89
C THR A 124 2.36 19.33 -11.08
N PRO A 125 1.74 20.36 -11.68
CA PRO A 125 1.31 21.54 -10.94
C PRO A 125 0.10 21.34 -10.01
N GLU A 126 -0.69 20.27 -10.21
CA GLU A 126 -1.81 19.97 -9.30
C GLU A 126 -1.30 19.40 -7.98
N PRO A 127 -2.00 19.64 -6.86
CA PRO A 127 -1.61 19.09 -5.56
C PRO A 127 -1.87 17.58 -5.48
N TRP A 128 -1.03 16.89 -4.72
CA TRP A 128 -1.05 15.46 -4.49
C TRP A 128 -1.27 15.18 -3.01
N LEU A 129 -1.85 14.03 -2.68
CA LEU A 129 -2.10 13.63 -1.30
C LEU A 129 -0.81 13.66 -0.49
N GLY A 130 -0.89 14.34 0.66
CA GLY A 130 0.20 14.49 1.61
C GLY A 130 -0.17 14.04 3.03
N PRO A 131 0.79 14.07 3.97
CA PRO A 131 2.16 14.59 3.78
C PRO A 131 3.06 13.65 2.95
N ASP A 132 4.09 14.21 2.29
CA ASP A 132 5.10 13.41 1.61
C ASP A 132 6.01 12.71 2.63
N ILE A 133 6.47 11.51 2.32
CA ILE A 133 7.30 10.71 3.23
C ILE A 133 8.60 11.42 3.61
N LEU A 134 9.21 12.18 2.71
CA LEU A 134 10.45 12.90 3.00
C LEU A 134 10.19 14.08 3.94
N GLU A 135 9.04 14.76 3.79
CA GLU A 135 8.61 15.81 4.74
C GLU A 135 8.37 15.23 6.12
N VAL A 136 7.72 14.06 6.22
CA VAL A 136 7.51 13.37 7.49
C VAL A 136 8.83 12.95 8.13
N ILE A 137 9.78 12.43 7.35
CA ILE A 137 11.11 12.05 7.88
C ILE A 137 11.85 13.28 8.43
N ASP A 138 11.69 14.44 7.80
CA ASP A 138 12.28 15.70 8.28
C ASP A 138 11.68 16.13 9.61
N GLU A 139 10.35 16.12 9.72
CA GLU A 139 9.64 16.45 10.94
C GLU A 139 10.02 15.51 12.09
N LEU A 140 10.17 14.20 11.81
CA LEU A 140 10.63 13.22 12.79
C LEU A 140 12.09 13.43 13.19
N GLY A 141 12.95 13.91 12.29
CA GLY A 141 14.34 14.21 12.58
C GLY A 141 14.54 15.43 13.48
N ASP A 142 13.57 16.33 13.51
CA ASP A 142 13.54 17.48 14.42
C ASP A 142 13.03 17.10 15.83
N ASP A 143 12.43 15.92 16.00
CA ASP A 143 11.95 15.40 17.28
C ASP A 143 13.07 14.67 18.03
N PRO A 144 13.58 15.20 19.17
CA PRO A 144 14.66 14.56 19.93
C PRO A 144 14.26 13.24 20.60
N ASP A 145 12.95 12.94 20.65
CA ASP A 145 12.41 11.71 21.21
C ASP A 145 12.19 10.61 20.15
N VAL A 146 12.68 10.80 18.91
CA VAL A 146 12.61 9.81 17.83
C VAL A 146 14.03 9.40 17.41
N ASP A 147 14.29 8.10 17.38
CA ASP A 147 15.61 7.53 17.07
C ASP A 147 15.63 6.66 15.80
N GLY A 148 14.45 6.41 15.22
CA GLY A 148 14.33 5.62 14.01
C GLY A 148 12.98 5.74 13.31
N VAL A 149 12.97 5.30 12.06
CA VAL A 149 11.78 5.20 11.23
C VAL A 149 11.75 3.84 10.52
N ILE A 150 10.61 3.16 10.57
CA ILE A 150 10.33 1.99 9.74
C ILE A 150 9.23 2.33 8.75
N VAL A 151 9.51 2.20 7.46
CA VAL A 151 8.51 2.40 6.42
C VAL A 151 7.81 1.08 6.10
N SER A 152 6.50 1.03 6.26
CA SER A 152 5.67 -0.08 5.81
C SER A 152 4.87 0.32 4.56
N SER A 153 5.42 -0.01 3.40
CA SER A 153 4.86 0.36 2.09
C SER A 153 3.71 -0.55 1.68
N VAL A 154 2.56 -0.36 2.33
CA VAL A 154 1.37 -1.23 2.19
C VAL A 154 0.57 -0.96 0.91
N GLY A 155 0.80 0.18 0.24
CA GLY A 155 0.21 0.49 -1.06
C GLY A 155 0.73 -0.35 -2.22
N PHE A 156 1.87 -1.01 -2.04
CA PHE A 156 2.55 -1.79 -3.07
C PHE A 156 2.73 -3.24 -2.62
N VAL A 157 2.84 -4.14 -3.58
CA VAL A 157 2.91 -5.59 -3.31
C VAL A 157 4.20 -6.23 -3.78
N ALA A 158 5.05 -5.52 -4.52
CA ALA A 158 6.29 -6.05 -5.03
C ALA A 158 7.40 -5.02 -4.93
N ASP A 159 8.64 -5.48 -4.82
CA ASP A 159 9.78 -4.60 -5.00
C ASP A 159 9.81 -4.10 -6.46
N HIS A 160 9.72 -2.79 -6.63
CA HIS A 160 9.85 -2.10 -7.91
C HIS A 160 10.51 -0.74 -7.70
N LEU A 161 10.58 0.09 -8.76
CA LEU A 161 11.28 1.37 -8.73
C LEU A 161 10.85 2.23 -7.53
N GLU A 162 9.55 2.47 -7.37
CA GLU A 162 9.00 3.31 -6.29
C GLU A 162 9.12 2.69 -4.88
N VAL A 163 9.67 1.48 -4.75
CA VAL A 163 10.03 0.90 -3.44
C VAL A 163 11.56 0.94 -3.28
N LEU A 164 12.28 0.35 -4.23
CA LEU A 164 13.74 0.21 -4.19
C LEU A 164 14.50 1.52 -4.37
N TYR A 165 13.88 2.55 -4.95
CA TYR A 165 14.50 3.86 -5.13
C TYR A 165 13.94 4.84 -4.10
N ASP A 166 12.64 5.10 -4.14
CA ASP A 166 12.01 6.10 -3.27
C ASP A 166 12.22 5.77 -1.78
N LEU A 167 12.24 4.49 -1.40
CA LEU A 167 12.44 4.09 0.01
C LEU A 167 13.90 3.73 0.31
N ASP A 168 14.47 2.76 -0.41
CA ASP A 168 15.81 2.24 -0.07
C ASP A 168 16.95 3.21 -0.43
N ILE A 169 16.69 4.25 -1.22
CA ILE A 169 17.68 5.27 -1.58
C ILE A 169 17.25 6.64 -1.05
N GLU A 170 16.08 7.16 -1.43
CA GLU A 170 15.70 8.53 -1.08
C GLU A 170 15.30 8.66 0.39
N ALA A 171 14.32 7.87 0.86
CA ALA A 171 13.88 7.93 2.26
C ALA A 171 14.99 7.48 3.23
N ALA A 172 15.70 6.39 2.91
CA ALA A 172 16.85 5.92 3.70
C ALA A 172 17.97 6.97 3.78
N GLY A 173 18.32 7.58 2.64
CA GLY A 173 19.32 8.64 2.59
C GLY A 173 18.87 9.90 3.33
N ARG A 174 17.57 10.22 3.30
CA ARG A 174 17.03 11.36 4.05
C ARG A 174 17.06 11.11 5.55
N ALA A 175 16.63 9.92 6.00
CA ALA A 175 16.69 9.50 7.39
C ALA A 175 18.13 9.56 7.95
N GLU A 176 19.12 9.09 7.17
CA GLU A 176 20.53 9.20 7.54
C GLU A 176 20.97 10.66 7.74
N GLN A 177 20.55 11.57 6.85
CA GLN A 177 20.91 12.99 6.95
C GLN A 177 20.34 13.68 8.19
N VAL A 178 19.17 13.26 8.64
CA VAL A 178 18.52 13.80 9.85
C VAL A 178 18.83 12.99 11.10
N GLY A 179 19.68 11.96 11.01
CA GLY A 179 20.17 11.20 12.15
C GLY A 179 19.25 10.08 12.65
N LEU A 180 18.28 9.66 11.86
CA LEU A 180 17.35 8.57 12.18
C LEU A 180 17.86 7.22 11.66
N ALA A 181 17.71 6.16 12.46
CA ALA A 181 17.82 4.80 11.93
C ALA A 181 16.70 4.55 10.92
N PHE A 182 16.98 3.81 9.85
CA PHE A 182 16.00 3.51 8.81
C PHE A 182 15.90 2.00 8.57
N ASP A 183 14.68 1.51 8.43
CA ASP A 183 14.38 0.21 7.84
C ASP A 183 13.03 0.28 7.10
N ARG A 184 12.72 -0.74 6.29
CA ARG A 184 11.39 -0.88 5.68
C ARG A 184 10.89 -2.31 5.72
N THR A 185 9.58 -2.52 5.75
CA THR A 185 9.02 -3.87 5.64
C THR A 185 9.30 -4.50 4.27
N ALA A 186 9.34 -5.83 4.24
CA ALA A 186 9.43 -6.58 3.00
C ALA A 186 8.16 -6.39 2.16
N SER A 187 8.31 -6.23 0.85
CA SER A 187 7.18 -6.32 -0.07
C SER A 187 6.63 -7.74 -0.11
N VAL A 188 5.32 -7.87 -0.36
CA VAL A 188 4.64 -9.18 -0.44
C VAL A 188 5.33 -10.11 -1.44
N ASN A 189 5.79 -9.58 -2.57
CA ASN A 189 6.41 -10.30 -3.68
C ASN A 189 5.61 -11.54 -4.06
N ASP A 190 6.09 -12.74 -3.74
CA ASP A 190 5.44 -14.03 -4.01
C ASP A 190 5.02 -14.79 -2.75
N ALA A 191 4.83 -14.08 -1.62
CA ALA A 191 4.49 -14.66 -0.31
C ALA A 191 3.34 -15.69 -0.43
N PRO A 192 3.61 -17.00 -0.20
CA PRO A 192 2.67 -18.06 -0.52
C PRO A 192 1.32 -17.92 0.20
N GLY A 193 1.32 -17.42 1.43
CA GLY A 193 0.10 -17.22 2.22
C GLY A 193 -0.82 -16.16 1.60
N VAL A 194 -0.26 -15.02 1.18
CA VAL A 194 -1.02 -13.94 0.53
C VAL A 194 -1.52 -14.40 -0.84
N MET A 195 -0.67 -15.06 -1.63
CA MET A 195 -1.05 -15.56 -2.94
C MET A 195 -2.14 -16.64 -2.88
N ALA A 196 -2.09 -17.52 -1.88
CA ALA A 196 -3.15 -18.50 -1.64
C ALA A 196 -4.48 -17.84 -1.27
N ALA A 197 -4.46 -16.79 -0.44
CA ALA A 197 -5.66 -16.04 -0.07
C ALA A 197 -6.28 -15.30 -1.27
N LEU A 198 -5.46 -14.63 -2.08
CA LEU A 198 -5.92 -13.99 -3.32
C LEU A 198 -6.50 -15.01 -4.31
N ALA A 199 -5.83 -16.16 -4.48
CA ALA A 199 -6.35 -17.24 -5.30
C ALA A 199 -7.70 -17.72 -4.78
N HIS A 200 -7.88 -17.89 -3.47
CA HIS A 200 -9.16 -18.25 -2.88
C HIS A 200 -10.26 -17.23 -3.21
N ARG A 201 -9.98 -15.93 -3.06
CA ARG A 201 -10.93 -14.86 -3.40
C ARG A 201 -11.33 -14.87 -4.86
N ILE A 202 -10.38 -15.11 -5.77
CA ILE A 202 -10.65 -15.25 -7.20
C ILE A 202 -11.59 -16.44 -7.46
N HIS A 203 -11.37 -17.58 -6.82
CA HIS A 203 -12.25 -18.75 -6.97
C HIS A 203 -13.67 -18.47 -6.48
N VAL A 204 -13.83 -17.81 -5.33
CA VAL A 204 -15.14 -17.42 -4.80
C VAL A 204 -15.85 -16.47 -5.77
N ALA A 205 -15.15 -15.45 -6.28
CA ALA A 205 -15.70 -14.49 -7.24
C ALA A 205 -16.04 -15.12 -8.61
N ALA A 206 -15.39 -16.21 -9.00
CA ALA A 206 -15.71 -16.94 -10.22
C ALA A 206 -16.95 -17.85 -10.08
N ALA A 207 -17.28 -18.25 -8.85
CA ALA A 207 -18.36 -19.21 -8.57
C ALA A 207 -19.74 -18.57 -8.38
N GLY A 208 -19.80 -17.29 -7.97
CA GLY A 208 -21.05 -16.51 -7.87
C GLY A 208 -21.31 -15.76 -9.16
#